data_AF-A0A3B0T2B9-F1
#
_entry.id   AF-A0A3B0T2B9-F1
#
_cell.length_a   1.000
_cell.length_b   1.000
_cell.length_c   1.000
_cell.angle_alpha   90.00
_cell.angle_beta   90.00
_cell.angle_gamma   90.00
#
_symmetry.space_group_name_H-M   'P 1'
#
loop_
_entity.id
_entity.type
_entity.pdbx_description
1 polymer ?
#
loop_
_entity_poly.entity_id
_entity_poly.type
_entity_poly.pdbx_seq_one_letter_code
_entity_poly.pdbx_strand_id
1 'polypeptide(L)'
;GLRRLGAYFSQIEDLLKPGGRVLNHAISRSTTGQRARVDRSGFIGRYVFPDGELHEVGSSISALQEHGLDVRHMENLREHYALTLRQWVTNLEANWDEAVAEVGEGRAKVWRMYMAGSAVGFEDNGIHVDQVLAVKPTPTGASGMPLRPSWDTRWIPEIVQVIDDRHPTNRPSLQQERPKRTSPA
;
A
#
# COMPACT_ATOMS: atom_id res chain seq x y z
N GLY A 1 13.38 -0.94 -10.78
CA GLY A 1 12.95 -1.66 -12.00
C GLY A 1 13.24 -3.14 -11.91
N LEU A 2 12.53 -3.97 -12.66
CA LEU A 2 12.35 -5.41 -12.39
C LEU A 2 13.68 -6.15 -12.19
N ARG A 3 14.65 -5.86 -13.06
CA ARG A 3 15.99 -6.47 -13.06
C ARG A 3 16.79 -6.26 -11.77
N ARG A 4 16.37 -5.32 -10.92
CA ARG A 4 17.02 -5.01 -9.63
C ARG A 4 16.25 -5.53 -8.42
N LEU A 5 15.03 -6.07 -8.60
CA LEU A 5 14.25 -6.59 -7.47
C LEU A 5 14.99 -7.71 -6.74
N GLY A 6 15.64 -8.63 -7.47
CA GLY A 6 16.42 -9.69 -6.83
C GLY A 6 17.57 -9.16 -5.98
N ALA A 7 18.36 -8.21 -6.51
CA ALA A 7 19.44 -7.58 -5.73
C ALA A 7 18.91 -6.84 -4.48
N TYR A 8 17.77 -6.16 -4.61
CA TYR A 8 17.10 -5.48 -3.51
C TYR A 8 16.64 -6.46 -2.41
N PHE A 9 15.99 -7.56 -2.78
CA PHE A 9 15.51 -8.54 -1.79
C PHE A 9 16.63 -9.41 -1.21
N SER A 10 17.68 -9.70 -1.98
CA SER A 10 18.90 -10.32 -1.46
C SER A 10 19.52 -9.46 -0.35
N GLN A 11 19.63 -8.15 -0.58
CA GLN A 11 20.19 -7.25 0.43
C GLN A 11 19.30 -7.16 1.68
N ILE A 12 17.98 -7.17 1.51
CA ILE A 12 17.06 -7.24 2.65
C ILE A 12 17.26 -8.53 3.44
N GLU A 13 17.36 -9.67 2.77
CA GLU A 13 17.58 -10.96 3.42
C GLU A 13 18.88 -10.96 4.24
N ASP A 14 19.98 -10.45 3.66
CA ASP A 14 21.29 -10.39 4.31
C ASP A 14 21.25 -9.55 5.60
N LEU A 15 20.44 -8.48 5.61
CA LEU A 15 20.28 -7.58 6.75
C LEU A 15 19.36 -8.16 7.85
N LEU A 16 18.55 -9.16 7.53
CA LEU A 16 17.68 -9.80 8.51
C LEU A 16 18.45 -10.88 9.29
N LYS A 17 18.30 -10.85 10.62
CA LYS A 17 18.60 -12.03 11.45
C LYS A 17 17.61 -13.17 11.15
N PRO A 18 17.96 -14.44 11.39
CA PRO A 18 17.00 -15.53 11.30
C PRO A 18 15.77 -15.30 12.20
N GLY A 19 14.58 -15.54 11.67
CA GLY A 19 13.28 -15.17 12.27
C GLY A 19 12.91 -13.68 12.14
N GLY A 20 13.78 -12.86 11.53
CA GLY A 20 13.55 -11.45 11.24
C GLY A 20 12.47 -11.25 10.18
N ARG A 21 11.81 -10.09 10.22
CA ARG A 21 10.64 -9.79 9.38
C ARG A 21 10.87 -8.52 8.58
N VAL A 22 10.32 -8.48 7.37
CA VAL A 22 10.28 -7.29 6.52
C VAL A 22 8.85 -7.04 6.06
N LEU A 23 8.44 -5.77 6.06
CA LEU A 23 7.21 -5.32 5.44
C LEU A 23 7.58 -4.48 4.22
N ASN A 24 7.50 -5.07 3.03
CA ASN A 24 7.75 -4.36 1.78
C ASN A 24 6.49 -3.62 1.35
N HIS A 25 6.49 -2.30 1.46
CA HIS A 25 5.39 -1.43 1.06
C HIS A 25 5.72 -0.72 -0.26
N ALA A 26 4.97 -0.98 -1.32
CA ALA A 26 5.28 -0.44 -2.65
C ALA A 26 4.02 -0.21 -3.50
N ILE A 27 4.08 0.80 -4.36
CA ILE A 27 3.10 1.01 -5.43
C ILE A 27 3.30 -0.09 -6.48
N SER A 28 2.20 -0.68 -6.91
CA SER A 28 2.17 -1.73 -7.92
C SER A 28 1.15 -1.37 -9.01
N ARG A 29 1.11 -2.13 -10.09
CA ARG A 29 0.11 -1.97 -11.16
C ARG A 29 -0.82 -3.16 -11.22
N SER A 30 -2.00 -2.94 -11.79
CA SER A 30 -2.83 -4.04 -12.26
C SER A 30 -2.20 -4.75 -13.47
N THR A 31 -2.47 -6.05 -13.59
CA THR A 31 -2.02 -6.89 -14.70
C THR A 31 -2.91 -6.76 -15.94
N THR A 32 -4.13 -6.22 -15.81
CA THR A 32 -5.04 -6.01 -16.93
C THR A 32 -4.77 -4.68 -17.64
N GLY A 33 -4.46 -4.74 -18.94
CA GLY A 33 -4.47 -3.57 -19.83
C GLY A 33 -3.32 -2.56 -19.68
N GLN A 34 -2.45 -2.68 -18.67
CA GLN A 34 -1.36 -1.72 -18.43
C GLN A 34 0.04 -2.31 -18.70
N ARG A 35 0.93 -1.47 -19.27
CA ARG A 35 2.35 -1.81 -19.48
C ARG A 35 3.13 -1.62 -18.17
N ALA A 36 4.08 -2.52 -17.89
CA ALA A 36 4.93 -2.44 -16.68
C ALA A 36 5.82 -1.19 -16.62
N ARG A 37 6.25 -0.70 -17.79
CA ARG A 37 7.13 0.48 -17.88
C ARG A 37 6.31 1.73 -18.16
N VAL A 38 6.56 2.78 -17.39
CA VAL A 38 6.01 4.11 -17.65
C VAL A 38 6.44 4.56 -19.04
N ASP A 39 5.48 5.03 -19.83
CA ASP A 39 5.78 5.66 -21.11
C ASP A 39 6.54 6.96 -20.85
N ARG A 40 7.82 6.98 -21.23
CA ARG A 40 8.73 8.13 -21.08
C ARG A 40 8.25 9.35 -21.85
N SER A 41 7.45 9.16 -22.91
CA SER A 41 6.87 10.25 -23.68
C SER A 41 5.57 10.78 -23.09
N GLY A 42 4.92 9.99 -22.22
CA GLY A 42 3.72 10.36 -21.48
C GLY A 42 3.99 11.33 -20.33
N PHE A 43 2.92 11.91 -19.78
CA PHE A 43 2.99 12.94 -18.74
C PHE A 43 3.84 12.53 -17.53
N ILE A 44 3.60 11.33 -16.98
CA ILE A 44 4.33 10.80 -15.81
C ILE A 44 5.81 10.64 -16.13
N GLY A 45 6.14 10.06 -17.28
CA GLY A 45 7.52 9.85 -17.70
C GLY A 45 8.28 11.13 -18.01
N ARG A 46 7.59 12.18 -18.50
CA ARG A 46 8.22 13.45 -18.82
C ARG A 46 8.40 14.36 -17.61
N TYR A 47 7.45 14.38 -16.68
CA TYR A 47 7.37 15.43 -15.67
C TYR A 47 7.45 14.95 -14.22
N VAL A 48 7.26 13.65 -13.94
CA VAL A 48 7.15 13.15 -12.56
C VAL A 48 8.19 12.06 -12.26
N PHE A 49 8.13 10.92 -12.95
CA PHE A 49 9.01 9.77 -12.71
C PHE A 49 9.57 9.20 -14.03
N PRO A 50 10.65 9.78 -14.58
CA PRO A 50 11.21 9.40 -15.88
C PRO A 50 11.78 7.98 -15.95
N ASP A 51 12.16 7.43 -14.79
CA ASP A 51 12.67 6.06 -14.64
C ASP A 51 11.70 5.15 -13.87
N GLY A 52 10.46 5.60 -13.69
CA GLY A 52 9.40 4.84 -13.04
C GLY A 52 9.12 3.52 -13.76
N GLU A 53 9.09 2.43 -12.99
CA GLU A 53 8.67 1.12 -13.46
C GLU A 53 7.78 0.52 -12.37
N LEU A 54 6.53 0.21 -12.74
CA LEU A 54 5.55 -0.38 -11.84
C LEU A 54 5.42 -1.85 -12.16
N HIS A 55 5.65 -2.67 -11.15
CA HIS A 55 5.51 -4.11 -11.23
C HIS A 55 4.18 -4.52 -10.61
N GLU A 56 3.56 -5.56 -11.14
CA GLU A 56 2.48 -6.21 -10.41
C GLU A 56 3.04 -6.83 -9.12
N VAL A 57 2.22 -6.88 -8.07
CA VAL A 57 2.63 -7.39 -6.75
C VAL A 57 3.18 -8.83 -6.81
N GLY A 58 2.69 -9.65 -7.74
CA GLY A 58 3.16 -11.02 -7.94
C GLY A 58 4.65 -11.11 -8.31
N SER A 59 5.18 -10.13 -9.07
CA SER A 59 6.61 -10.05 -9.38
C SER A 59 7.44 -9.81 -8.12
N SER A 60 6.96 -8.95 -7.21
CA SER A 60 7.63 -8.69 -5.93
C SER A 60 7.58 -9.90 -4.99
N ILE A 61 6.43 -10.59 -4.92
CA ILE A 61 6.25 -11.81 -4.12
C ILE A 61 7.20 -12.91 -4.62
N SER A 62 7.26 -13.12 -5.94
CA SER A 62 8.14 -14.15 -6.53
C SER A 62 9.60 -13.84 -6.21
N ALA A 63 10.03 -12.58 -6.39
CA ALA A 63 11.40 -12.17 -6.08
C ALA A 63 11.74 -12.30 -4.59
N LEU A 64 10.82 -12.01 -3.67
CA LEU A 64 11.03 -12.28 -2.23
C LEU A 64 11.30 -13.77 -1.98
N GLN A 65 10.47 -14.65 -2.55
CA GLN A 65 10.57 -16.10 -2.37
C GLN A 65 11.84 -16.69 -2.99
N GLU A 66 12.21 -16.23 -4.19
CA GLU A 66 13.46 -16.63 -4.86
C GLU A 66 14.70 -16.30 -4.04
N HIS A 67 14.62 -15.28 -3.19
CA HIS A 67 15.70 -14.83 -2.31
C HIS A 67 15.57 -15.32 -0.86
N GLY A 68 14.81 -16.40 -0.63
CA GLY A 68 14.78 -17.10 0.67
C GLY A 68 13.89 -16.46 1.74
N LEU A 69 13.11 -15.43 1.38
CA LEU A 69 12.14 -14.81 2.26
C LEU A 69 10.76 -15.48 2.10
N ASP A 70 10.22 -15.93 3.23
CA ASP A 70 8.94 -16.62 3.31
C ASP A 70 7.79 -15.61 3.49
N VAL A 71 6.96 -15.45 2.46
CA VAL A 71 5.85 -14.48 2.43
C VAL A 71 4.70 -14.96 3.33
N ARG A 72 4.27 -14.11 4.25
CA ARG A 72 3.29 -14.42 5.29
C ARG A 72 1.97 -13.70 5.16
N HIS A 73 1.97 -12.52 4.54
CA HIS A 73 0.76 -11.73 4.33
C HIS A 73 0.96 -10.79 3.15
N MET A 74 -0.14 -10.49 2.46
CA MET A 74 -0.20 -9.43 1.47
C MET A 74 -1.49 -8.66 1.71
N GLU A 75 -1.39 -7.34 1.79
CA GLU A 75 -2.51 -6.43 1.92
C GLU A 75 -2.47 -5.40 0.80
N ASN A 76 -3.61 -5.17 0.16
CA ASN A 76 -3.76 -4.12 -0.83
C ASN A 76 -4.50 -2.94 -0.18
N LEU A 77 -3.90 -1.75 -0.23
CA LEU A 77 -4.41 -0.51 0.36
C LEU A 77 -4.83 0.51 -0.71
N ARG A 78 -5.19 0.05 -1.91
CA ARG A 78 -5.55 0.87 -3.08
C ARG A 78 -6.53 2.00 -2.74
N GLU A 79 -7.65 1.67 -2.11
CA GLU A 79 -8.71 2.64 -1.77
C GLU A 79 -8.20 3.70 -0.78
N HIS A 80 -7.34 3.31 0.15
CA HIS A 80 -6.73 4.25 1.10
C HIS A 80 -5.83 5.27 0.38
N TYR A 81 -5.10 4.85 -0.65
CA TYR A 81 -4.23 5.73 -1.39
C TYR A 81 -4.99 6.70 -2.30
N ALA A 82 -6.13 6.28 -2.85
CA ALA A 82 -7.05 7.18 -3.54
C ALA A 82 -7.51 8.32 -2.60
N LEU A 83 -7.99 7.98 -1.40
CA LEU A 83 -8.40 8.97 -0.38
C LEU A 83 -7.26 9.91 0.00
N THR A 84 -6.06 9.35 0.17
CA THR A 84 -4.84 10.12 0.49
C THR A 84 -4.55 11.16 -0.58
N LEU A 85 -4.56 10.77 -1.86
CA LEU A 85 -4.28 11.68 -2.97
C LEU A 85 -5.37 12.74 -3.14
N ARG A 86 -6.65 12.39 -2.93
CA ARG A 86 -7.74 13.37 -2.93
C ARG A 86 -7.53 14.42 -1.84
N GLN A 87 -7.17 14.01 -0.63
CA GLN A 87 -6.88 14.94 0.45
C GLN A 87 -5.66 15.82 0.15
N TRP A 88 -4.61 15.27 -0.47
CA TRP A 88 -3.45 16.06 -0.89
C TRP A 88 -3.79 17.10 -1.95
N VAL A 89 -4.64 16.76 -2.92
CA VAL A 89 -5.15 17.73 -3.91
C VAL A 89 -5.93 18.84 -3.23
N THR A 90 -6.88 18.51 -2.33
CA THR A 90 -7.64 19.51 -1.56
C THR A 90 -6.71 20.44 -0.78
N ASN A 91 -5.68 19.89 -0.12
CA ASN A 91 -4.74 20.69 0.66
C ASN A 91 -3.89 21.61 -0.23
N LEU A 92 -3.43 21.12 -1.39
CA LEU A 92 -2.69 21.92 -2.35
C LEU A 92 -3.54 23.06 -2.92
N GLU A 93 -4.81 22.79 -3.23
CA GLU A 93 -5.74 23.80 -3.75
C GLU A 93 -6.07 24.87 -2.69
N ALA A 94 -6.24 24.47 -1.43
CA ALA A 94 -6.50 25.40 -0.33
C ALA A 94 -5.32 26.36 -0.06
N ASN A 95 -4.09 25.96 -0.40
CA ASN A 95 -2.87 26.74 -0.18
C ASN A 95 -2.17 27.09 -1.50
N TRP A 96 -2.95 27.30 -2.56
CA TRP A 96 -2.43 27.42 -3.92
C TRP A 96 -1.40 28.54 -4.07
N ASP A 97 -1.69 29.73 -3.55
CA ASP A 97 -0.82 30.91 -3.72
C ASP A 97 0.55 30.70 -3.05
N GLU A 98 0.57 30.06 -1.88
CA GLU A 98 1.81 29.70 -1.17
C GLU A 98 2.60 28.66 -1.97
N ALA A 99 1.95 27.61 -2.46
CA ALA A 99 2.61 26.60 -3.28
C ALA A 99 3.17 27.20 -4.59
N VAL A 100 2.44 28.10 -5.25
CA VAL A 100 2.91 28.79 -6.45
C VAL A 100 4.10 29.68 -6.14
N ALA A 101 4.08 30.41 -5.03
CA ALA A 101 5.20 31.23 -4.60
C ALA A 101 6.47 30.40 -4.34
N GLU A 102 6.30 29.21 -3.76
CA GLU A 102 7.42 28.32 -3.43
C GLU A 102 8.03 27.64 -4.66
N VAL A 103 7.21 27.02 -5.50
CA VAL A 103 7.70 26.12 -6.56
C VAL A 103 7.49 26.62 -8.00
N GLY A 104 6.76 27.72 -8.15
CA GLY A 104 6.32 28.26 -9.43
C GLY A 104 5.06 27.58 -9.97
N GLU A 105 4.24 28.36 -10.68
CA GLU A 105 2.90 27.93 -11.13
C GLU A 105 2.93 26.68 -12.02
N GLY A 106 3.91 26.58 -12.92
CA GLY A 106 4.06 25.41 -13.80
C GLY A 106 4.27 24.12 -13.02
N ARG A 107 5.12 24.15 -11.98
CA ARG A 107 5.39 22.96 -11.15
C ARG A 107 4.20 22.64 -10.26
N ALA A 108 3.55 23.63 -9.68
CA ALA A 108 2.32 23.44 -8.89
C ALA A 108 1.21 22.77 -9.73
N LYS A 109 1.03 23.19 -10.99
CA LYS A 109 0.08 22.57 -11.93
C LYS A 109 0.42 21.12 -12.26
N VAL A 110 1.70 20.82 -12.50
CA VAL A 110 2.16 19.44 -12.74
C VAL A 110 1.82 18.54 -11.55
N TRP A 111 2.11 18.97 -10.32
CA TRP A 111 1.82 18.17 -9.13
C TRP A 111 0.32 17.99 -8.88
N ARG A 112 -0.47 19.05 -9.05
CA ARG A 112 -1.94 18.96 -8.96
C ARG A 112 -2.50 17.95 -9.95
N MET A 113 -2.08 18.03 -11.22
CA MET A 113 -2.51 17.11 -12.28
C MET A 113 -2.05 15.67 -12.00
N TYR A 114 -0.81 15.50 -11.57
CA TYR A 114 -0.27 14.20 -11.19
C TYR A 114 -1.09 13.55 -10.07
N MET A 115 -1.27 14.23 -8.94
CA MET A 115 -1.98 13.66 -7.80
C MET A 115 -3.45 13.37 -8.12
N ALA A 116 -4.13 14.29 -8.83
CA ALA A 116 -5.51 14.08 -9.24
C ALA A 116 -5.66 12.89 -10.21
N GLY A 117 -4.76 12.76 -11.18
CA GLY A 117 -4.74 11.63 -12.12
C GLY A 117 -4.39 10.31 -11.44
N SER A 118 -3.42 10.31 -10.52
CA SER A 118 -3.09 9.14 -9.72
C SER A 118 -4.26 8.70 -8.84
N ALA A 119 -5.01 9.63 -8.23
CA ALA A 119 -6.19 9.28 -7.43
C ALA A 119 -7.19 8.47 -8.25
N VAL A 120 -7.48 8.92 -9.47
CA VAL A 120 -8.33 8.18 -10.42
C VAL A 120 -7.74 6.81 -10.75
N GLY A 121 -6.43 6.72 -10.98
CA GLY A 121 -5.75 5.45 -11.25
C GLY A 121 -5.81 4.45 -10.08
N PHE A 122 -5.91 4.92 -8.84
CA PHE A 122 -6.20 4.05 -7.70
C PHE A 122 -7.68 3.67 -7.65
N GLU A 123 -8.60 4.63 -7.87
CA GLU A 123 -10.05 4.40 -7.89
C GLU A 123 -10.49 3.39 -8.96
N ASP A 124 -9.89 3.45 -10.15
CA ASP A 124 -10.25 2.65 -11.33
C ASP A 124 -9.55 1.27 -11.40
N ASN A 125 -8.79 0.92 -10.36
CA ASN A 125 -8.04 -0.34 -10.26
C ASN A 125 -6.87 -0.46 -11.25
N GLY A 126 -6.36 0.66 -11.78
CA GLY A 126 -5.16 0.69 -12.61
C GLY A 126 -3.86 0.57 -11.82
N ILE A 127 -3.81 1.21 -10.64
CA ILE A 127 -2.63 1.30 -9.76
C ILE A 127 -3.03 0.83 -8.37
N HIS A 128 -2.15 0.07 -7.71
CA HIS A 128 -2.33 -0.40 -6.33
C HIS A 128 -1.19 0.05 -5.45
N VAL A 129 -1.34 -0.16 -4.15
CA VAL A 129 -0.25 -0.06 -3.20
C VAL A 129 -0.38 -1.22 -2.23
N ASP A 130 0.68 -2.01 -2.14
CA ASP A 130 0.64 -3.29 -1.46
C ASP A 130 1.66 -3.33 -0.33
N GLN A 131 1.26 -3.97 0.77
CA GLN A 131 2.14 -4.34 1.86
C GLN A 131 2.36 -5.85 1.83
N VAL A 132 3.58 -6.28 1.55
CA VAL A 132 3.97 -7.70 1.55
C VAL A 132 4.84 -7.95 2.78
N LEU A 133 4.30 -8.73 3.74
CA LEU A 133 5.03 -9.17 4.93
C LEU A 133 5.74 -10.47 4.62
N ALA A 134 7.06 -10.52 4.84
CA ALA A 134 7.85 -11.73 4.71
C ALA A 134 8.78 -11.92 5.91
N VAL A 135 9.27 -13.14 6.07
CA VAL A 135 10.14 -13.55 7.18
C VAL A 135 11.35 -14.27 6.61
N LYS A 136 12.54 -14.02 7.16
CA LYS A 136 13.70 -14.89 6.97
C LYS A 136 13.56 -16.08 7.91
N PRO A 137 13.33 -17.31 7.42
CA PRO A 137 13.16 -18.45 8.31
C PRO A 137 14.38 -18.68 9.20
N THR A 138 14.18 -19.30 10.37
CA THR A 138 15.29 -19.81 11.18
C THR A 138 16.02 -20.93 10.44
N PRO A 139 17.23 -21.35 10.87
CA PRO A 139 17.91 -22.51 10.29
C PRO A 139 17.09 -23.81 10.37
N THR A 140 16.12 -23.88 11.28
CA THR A 140 15.17 -25.00 11.42
C THR A 140 13.89 -24.84 10.58
N GLY A 141 13.77 -23.77 9.79
CA GLY A 141 12.62 -23.47 8.95
C GLY A 141 11.45 -22.78 9.66
N ALA A 142 11.58 -22.40 10.93
CA ALA A 142 10.52 -21.73 11.67
C ALA A 142 10.45 -20.23 11.32
N SER A 143 9.25 -19.66 11.24
CA SER A 143 9.06 -18.21 11.05
C SER A 143 8.90 -17.42 12.34
N GLY A 144 8.54 -18.08 13.44
CA GLY A 144 8.15 -17.38 14.67
C GLY A 144 6.92 -16.48 14.52
N MET A 145 6.08 -16.71 13.51
CA MET A 145 4.79 -16.05 13.33
C MET A 145 3.66 -16.88 13.96
N PRO A 146 2.59 -16.24 14.47
CA PRO A 146 1.37 -16.95 14.84
C PRO A 146 0.79 -17.75 13.66
N LEU A 147 0.06 -18.83 13.95
CA LEU A 147 -0.55 -19.67 12.92
C LEU A 147 -1.63 -18.95 12.11
N ARG A 148 -2.23 -17.89 12.67
CA ARG A 148 -3.18 -17.01 11.98
C ARG A 148 -2.93 -15.56 12.36
N PRO A 149 -3.06 -14.61 11.42
CA PRO A 149 -3.13 -13.20 11.75
C PRO A 149 -4.29 -12.94 12.72
N SER A 150 -4.06 -12.12 13.74
CA SER A 150 -5.14 -11.58 14.57
C SER A 150 -5.41 -10.13 14.18
N TRP A 151 -6.58 -9.86 13.65
CA TRP A 151 -7.08 -8.50 13.39
C TRP A 151 -7.64 -7.84 14.66
N ASP A 152 -7.20 -8.33 15.82
CA ASP A 152 -7.67 -7.85 17.11
C ASP A 152 -7.07 -6.47 17.37
N THR A 153 -7.90 -5.45 17.17
CA THR A 153 -7.53 -4.04 17.30
C THR A 153 -7.34 -3.59 18.75
N ARG A 154 -7.54 -4.47 19.75
CA ARG A 154 -7.39 -4.14 21.18
C ARG A 154 -6.00 -3.65 21.58
N TRP A 155 -5.00 -3.80 20.70
CA TRP A 155 -3.63 -3.33 20.92
C TRP A 155 -3.26 -2.08 20.10
N ILE A 156 -4.18 -1.54 19.28
CA ILE A 156 -3.95 -0.30 18.54
C ILE A 156 -4.02 0.88 19.54
N PRO A 157 -2.96 1.69 19.68
CA PRO A 157 -3.01 2.89 20.51
C PRO A 157 -4.16 3.81 20.05
N GLU A 158 -4.88 4.46 20.96
CA GLU A 158 -6.04 5.34 20.67
C GLU A 158 -5.78 6.37 19.54
N ILE A 159 -4.51 6.74 19.33
CA ILE A 159 -4.06 7.66 18.28
C ILE A 159 -4.46 7.25 16.84
N VAL A 160 -4.64 5.95 16.55
CA VAL A 160 -5.00 5.49 15.18
C VAL A 160 -6.51 5.43 14.96
N GLN A 161 -7.34 5.37 16.02
CA GLN A 161 -8.80 5.35 15.88
C GLN A 161 -9.36 6.67 15.30
N VAL A 162 -8.64 7.77 15.45
CA VAL A 162 -9.00 9.11 14.96
C VAL A 162 -9.08 9.19 13.42
N ILE A 163 -8.53 8.21 12.70
CA ILE A 163 -8.64 8.15 11.22
C ILE A 163 -9.98 7.54 10.78
N ASP A 164 -10.56 6.58 11.53
CA ASP A 164 -11.82 5.92 11.19
C ASP A 164 -13.03 6.84 11.48
N ASP A 165 -12.98 7.61 12.58
CA ASP A 165 -14.11 8.44 13.03
C ASP A 165 -14.37 9.71 12.21
N ARG A 166 -13.50 10.06 11.26
CA ARG A 166 -13.67 11.28 10.42
C ARG A 166 -14.43 11.04 9.11
N HIS A 167 -14.87 9.81 8.86
CA HIS A 167 -15.79 9.48 7.76
C HIS A 167 -17.03 8.75 8.30
N PRO A 168 -18.18 9.42 8.44
CA PRO A 168 -19.42 8.75 8.84
C PRO A 168 -19.99 7.99 7.63
N THR A 169 -19.37 6.87 7.25
CA THR A 169 -20.02 5.90 6.35
C THR A 169 -20.68 4.84 7.22
N ASN A 170 -21.95 5.11 7.53
CA ASN A 170 -23.05 4.20 7.81
C ASN A 170 -22.64 2.71 7.99
N ARG A 171 -22.22 2.31 9.21
CA ARG A 171 -22.17 0.88 9.56
C ARG A 171 -23.60 0.44 9.92
N PRO A 172 -24.19 -0.57 9.25
CA PRO A 172 -25.44 -1.15 9.72
C PRO A 172 -25.21 -1.78 11.10
N SER A 173 -26.04 -1.41 12.06
CA SER A 173 -26.01 -1.94 13.41
C SER A 173 -26.30 -3.45 13.38
N LEU A 174 -25.26 -4.25 13.57
CA LEU A 174 -25.41 -5.66 13.93
C LEU A 174 -26.05 -5.71 15.32
N GLN A 175 -27.38 -5.81 15.36
CA GLN A 175 -28.10 -6.16 16.56
C GLN A 175 -27.59 -7.52 17.05
N GLN A 176 -26.92 -7.51 18.20
CA GLN A 176 -26.58 -8.72 18.94
C GLN A 176 -27.88 -9.33 19.46
N GLU A 177 -28.40 -10.36 18.80
CA GLU A 177 -29.40 -11.23 19.41
C GLU A 177 -28.72 -12.04 20.54
N ARG A 178 -29.11 -11.73 21.79
CA ARG A 178 -28.72 -12.50 22.97
C ARG A 178 -29.37 -13.89 22.93
N PRO A 179 -28.68 -14.96 23.35
CA PRO A 179 -29.27 -16.29 23.41
C PRO A 179 -30.32 -16.35 24.54
N LYS A 180 -31.57 -16.72 24.19
CA LYS A 180 -32.57 -17.11 25.19
C LYS A 180 -32.22 -18.50 25.74
N ARG A 181 -31.72 -18.54 26.97
CA ARG A 181 -31.72 -19.75 27.81
C ARG A 181 -33.09 -19.87 28.49
N THR A 182 -33.73 -21.03 28.34
CA THR A 182 -34.41 -21.81 29.41
C THR A 182 -34.95 -23.14 28.84
N SER A 183 -34.51 -24.26 29.42
CA SER A 183 -35.13 -25.61 29.41
C SER A 183 -36.19 -25.71 30.53
N PRO A 184 -36.84 -26.87 30.82
CA PRO A 184 -37.27 -28.04 30.02
C PRO A 184 -38.78 -28.37 30.17
N ALA A 185 -39.29 -29.30 29.36
CA ALA A 185 -40.32 -30.29 29.72
C ALA A 185 -40.15 -31.52 28.82
#